data_AF-A0A6M1M3H2-F1
#
_entry.id   AF-A0A6M1M3H2-F1
#
_cell.length_a   1.000
_cell.length_b   1.000
_cell.length_c   1.000
_cell.angle_alpha   90.00
_cell.angle_beta   90.00
_cell.angle_gamma   90.00
#
_symmetry.space_group_name_H-M   'P 1'
#
loop_
_entity.id
_entity.type
_entity.pdbx_description
1 polymer ?
#
loop_
_entity_poly.entity_id
_entity_poly.type
_entity_poly.pdbx_seq_one_letter_code
_entity_poly.pdbx_strand_id
1 'polypeptide(L)'
;MFLSEAETEARLDELRRQRAALDRAIAEHELYLDLGRRLARPGAVEPLRPAPAPVQTPRPDPAPHSEPTFAEPPRSQPGRAAPAAAPVPGPDPAEPGPEAEPPGAAARREGRRLIEAAEEILGEAGRPMHAAEIWERLAARGLTLPGHDPVAALNTRLWKRARGGGVFRRLGDAVYGLAS
;
A
#
# COMPACT_ATOMS: atom_id res chain seq x y z
N MET A 1 26.43 -1.85 17.94
CA MET A 1 26.78 -0.63 18.70
C MET A 1 25.75 0.42 18.35
N PHE A 2 25.31 1.25 19.31
CA PHE A 2 24.48 2.41 19.01
C PHE A 2 25.38 3.58 18.60
N LEU A 3 24.85 4.51 17.80
CA LEU A 3 25.51 5.79 17.57
C LEU A 3 25.49 6.60 18.87
N SER A 4 26.56 7.37 19.11
CA SER A 4 26.57 8.43 20.12
C SER A 4 25.62 9.58 19.74
N GLU A 5 25.36 10.44 20.71
CA GLU A 5 24.59 11.68 20.52
C GLU A 5 25.21 12.55 19.42
N ALA A 6 26.52 12.81 19.50
CA ALA A 6 27.26 13.59 18.50
C ALA A 6 27.25 12.97 17.08
N GLU A 7 27.34 11.64 16.95
CA GLU A 7 27.18 10.97 15.65
C GLU A 7 25.74 11.09 15.11
N THR A 8 24.75 11.12 16.00
CA THR A 8 23.34 11.29 15.65
C THR A 8 23.06 12.73 15.20
N GLU A 9 23.61 13.74 15.89
CA GLU A 9 23.55 15.15 15.47
C GLU A 9 24.25 15.38 14.13
N ALA A 10 25.47 14.88 13.96
CA ALA A 10 26.20 14.95 12.69
C ALA A 10 25.43 14.29 11.53
N ARG A 11 24.71 13.19 11.80
CA ARG A 11 23.82 12.54 10.83
C ARG A 11 22.58 13.36 10.52
N LEU A 12 21.98 14.04 11.49
CA LEU A 12 20.84 14.95 11.27
C LEU A 12 21.26 16.17 10.44
N ASP A 13 22.43 16.75 10.70
CA ASP A 13 22.96 17.86 9.88
C ASP A 13 23.32 17.44 8.46
N GLU A 14 23.80 16.22 8.27
CA GLU A 14 24.00 15.66 6.94
C GLU A 14 22.66 15.49 6.19
N LEU A 15 21.62 14.98 6.85
CA LEU A 15 20.28 14.88 6.26
C LEU A 15 19.68 16.26 5.94
N ARG A 16 19.93 17.29 6.79
CA ARG A 16 19.55 18.69 6.53
C ARG A 16 20.26 19.24 5.29
N ARG A 17 21.57 19.01 5.14
CA ARG A 17 22.34 19.39 3.94
C ARG A 17 21.85 18.68 2.68
N GLN A 18 21.58 17.38 2.76
CA GLN A 18 21.08 16.57 1.64
C GLN A 18 19.71 17.05 1.17
N ARG A 19 18.78 17.33 2.10
CA ARG A 19 17.50 17.97 1.76
C ARG A 19 17.71 19.31 1.05
N ALA A 20 18.53 20.19 1.62
CA ALA A 20 18.81 21.51 1.01
C ALA A 20 19.58 21.43 -0.33
N ALA A 21 20.14 20.27 -0.72
CA ALA A 21 20.66 20.01 -2.06
C ALA A 21 19.55 19.53 -3.01
N LEU A 22 18.68 18.61 -2.55
CA LEU A 22 17.53 18.14 -3.32
C LEU A 22 16.53 19.27 -3.63
N ASP A 23 16.20 20.10 -2.64
CA ASP A 23 15.28 21.24 -2.79
C ASP A 23 15.78 22.22 -3.89
N ARG A 24 17.09 22.41 -4.02
CA ARG A 24 17.71 23.22 -5.11
C ARG A 24 17.66 22.51 -6.47
N ALA A 25 17.97 21.21 -6.51
CA ALA A 25 17.93 20.43 -7.74
C ALA A 25 16.50 20.34 -8.32
N ILE A 26 15.48 20.24 -7.46
CA ILE A 26 14.06 20.28 -7.86
C ILE A 26 13.74 21.61 -8.56
N ALA A 27 14.04 22.75 -7.92
CA ALA A 27 13.78 24.07 -8.48
C ALA A 27 14.52 24.30 -9.83
N GLU A 28 15.74 23.78 -9.98
CA GLU A 28 16.47 23.81 -11.25
C GLU A 28 15.76 23.00 -12.35
N HIS A 29 15.28 21.79 -12.05
CA HIS A 29 14.56 20.96 -13.01
C HIS A 29 13.18 21.52 -13.36
N GLU A 30 12.49 22.16 -12.42
CA GLU A 30 11.23 22.87 -12.69
C GLU A 30 11.44 24.04 -13.67
N LEU A 31 12.51 24.82 -13.52
CA LEU A 31 12.88 25.88 -14.48
C LEU A 31 13.19 25.31 -15.87
N TYR A 32 13.90 24.19 -15.97
CA TYR A 32 14.15 23.52 -17.26
C TYR A 32 12.85 22.99 -17.91
N LEU A 33 11.94 22.41 -17.14
CA LEU A 33 10.65 21.93 -17.64
C LEU A 33 9.78 23.09 -18.14
N ASP A 34 9.75 24.22 -17.44
CA ASP A 34 9.00 25.39 -17.85
C ASP A 34 9.60 26.12 -19.06
N LEU A 35 10.93 26.14 -19.20
CA LEU A 35 11.60 26.57 -20.42
C LEU A 35 11.25 25.64 -21.59
N GLY A 36 11.31 24.32 -21.38
CA GLY A 36 10.92 23.32 -22.39
C GLY A 36 9.47 23.48 -22.85
N ARG A 37 8.52 23.66 -21.92
CA ARG A 37 7.10 23.92 -22.21
C ARG A 37 6.87 25.20 -23.04
N ARG A 38 7.68 26.24 -22.83
CA ARG A 38 7.59 27.51 -23.57
C ARG A 38 8.19 27.40 -24.98
N LEU A 39 9.32 26.70 -25.12
CA LEU A 39 9.99 26.50 -26.42
C LEU A 39 9.26 25.48 -27.31
N ALA A 40 8.67 24.43 -26.73
CA ALA A 40 7.99 23.37 -27.46
C ALA A 40 6.57 23.73 -27.95
N ARG A 41 6.13 25.00 -27.86
CA ARG A 41 4.78 25.43 -28.25
C ARG A 41 4.76 26.51 -29.36
N PRO A 42 5.17 26.17 -30.60
CA PRO A 42 5.08 27.05 -31.76
C PRO A 42 3.62 27.18 -32.27
N GLY A 43 2.78 27.91 -31.54
CA GLY A 43 1.33 27.96 -31.78
C GLY A 43 0.59 26.79 -31.11
N ALA A 44 -0.69 26.98 -30.77
CA ALA A 44 -1.40 26.14 -29.81
C ALA A 44 -2.59 25.36 -30.42
N VAL A 45 -2.36 24.18 -31.01
CA VAL A 45 -3.43 23.26 -31.47
C VAL A 45 -2.98 21.79 -31.45
N GLU A 46 -3.64 20.87 -30.71
CA GLU A 46 -3.63 19.40 -31.00
C GLU A 46 -4.62 18.52 -30.17
N PRO A 47 -5.19 17.44 -30.77
CA PRO A 47 -5.76 16.29 -30.03
C PRO A 47 -5.57 14.86 -30.66
N LEU A 48 -5.82 13.79 -29.86
CA LEU A 48 -6.19 12.38 -30.21
C LEU A 48 -5.14 11.19 -30.23
N ARG A 49 -5.52 9.99 -30.78
CA ARG A 49 -5.07 8.57 -30.45
C ARG A 49 -5.19 7.60 -31.68
N PRO A 50 -4.74 6.29 -31.79
CA PRO A 50 -4.70 5.15 -30.81
C PRO A 50 -3.55 4.06 -30.99
N ALA A 51 -3.74 2.77 -30.60
CA ALA A 51 -2.75 1.64 -30.68
C ALA A 51 -3.36 0.18 -30.75
N PRO A 52 -2.63 -0.89 -31.21
CA PRO A 52 -3.02 -2.34 -31.09
C PRO A 52 -1.90 -3.42 -30.77
N ALA A 53 -2.22 -4.74 -30.72
CA ALA A 53 -1.38 -5.96 -30.38
C ALA A 53 -1.42 -7.08 -31.49
N PRO A 54 -1.28 -8.47 -31.38
CA PRO A 54 -1.03 -9.51 -30.30
C PRO A 54 -0.09 -10.75 -30.69
N VAL A 55 -0.25 -12.01 -30.14
CA VAL A 55 -0.03 -13.42 -30.73
C VAL A 55 0.77 -14.56 -29.94
N GLN A 56 0.13 -15.77 -29.70
CA GLN A 56 0.57 -17.22 -29.53
C GLN A 56 1.67 -17.72 -28.50
N THR A 57 2.15 -19.01 -28.31
CA THR A 57 2.19 -20.36 -29.02
C THR A 57 2.49 -21.61 -28.05
N PRO A 58 2.49 -22.94 -28.43
CA PRO A 58 2.41 -24.13 -27.49
C PRO A 58 3.58 -25.20 -27.35
N ARG A 59 3.30 -26.31 -26.59
CA ARG A 59 4.08 -27.48 -26.02
C ARG A 59 4.89 -28.41 -26.98
N PRO A 60 5.88 -29.20 -26.50
CA PRO A 60 5.71 -30.68 -26.36
C PRO A 60 6.38 -31.34 -25.10
N ASP A 61 6.31 -32.68 -25.00
CA ASP A 61 6.75 -33.56 -23.87
C ASP A 61 7.92 -34.49 -24.27
N PRO A 62 8.71 -35.08 -23.34
CA PRO A 62 8.56 -36.53 -23.09
C PRO A 62 8.89 -37.03 -21.65
N ALA A 63 8.48 -38.28 -21.35
CA ALA A 63 8.67 -39.02 -20.08
C ALA A 63 9.40 -40.37 -20.32
N PRO A 64 9.42 -41.35 -19.38
CA PRO A 64 9.73 -41.35 -17.94
C PRO A 64 10.98 -42.23 -17.63
N HIS A 65 11.30 -42.56 -16.36
CA HIS A 65 11.60 -43.94 -15.87
C HIS A 65 12.13 -44.02 -14.41
N SER A 66 11.67 -45.06 -13.69
CA SER A 66 12.33 -45.83 -12.60
C SER A 66 12.67 -45.22 -11.22
N GLU A 67 12.11 -45.85 -10.17
CA GLU A 67 12.58 -45.93 -8.77
C GLU A 67 13.59 -47.14 -8.62
N PRO A 68 14.01 -47.68 -7.44
CA PRO A 68 13.71 -47.33 -6.03
C PRO A 68 14.87 -47.45 -4.98
N THR A 69 14.52 -47.18 -3.70
CA THR A 69 15.16 -47.66 -2.43
C THR A 69 16.52 -47.12 -1.97
N PHE A 70 16.57 -46.64 -0.71
CA PHE A 70 17.21 -47.30 0.46
C PHE A 70 16.82 -46.47 1.72
N ALA A 71 15.88 -46.95 2.53
CA ALA A 71 16.11 -47.68 3.79
C ALA A 71 16.28 -46.78 5.04
N GLU A 72 15.27 -46.85 5.92
CA GLU A 72 15.22 -46.28 7.28
C GLU A 72 16.16 -47.06 8.25
N PRO A 73 16.36 -46.70 9.55
CA PRO A 73 15.31 -46.90 10.58
C PRO A 73 15.44 -45.91 11.80
N PRO A 74 14.92 -46.14 13.03
CA PRO A 74 13.79 -45.33 13.52
C PRO A 74 13.92 -44.76 14.95
N ARG A 75 13.14 -43.73 15.33
CA ARG A 75 12.88 -43.39 16.76
C ARG A 75 11.46 -42.92 17.09
N SER A 76 10.66 -43.88 17.55
CA SER A 76 9.75 -43.79 18.70
C SER A 76 8.66 -42.70 18.77
N GLN A 77 7.45 -43.07 18.36
CA GLN A 77 6.22 -42.82 19.15
C GLN A 77 6.20 -43.82 20.35
N PRO A 78 5.47 -43.61 21.48
CA PRO A 78 4.12 -43.03 21.63
C PRO A 78 3.99 -41.92 22.71
N GLY A 79 2.85 -41.24 22.89
CA GLY A 79 1.61 -41.23 22.10
C GLY A 79 0.34 -40.93 22.94
N ARG A 80 -0.76 -40.61 22.23
CA ARG A 80 -2.18 -40.70 22.69
C ARG A 80 -2.59 -39.96 23.98
N ALA A 81 -3.23 -38.79 23.83
CA ALA A 81 -4.66 -38.62 24.13
C ALA A 81 -5.17 -37.20 23.83
N ALA A 82 -6.32 -37.09 23.16
CA ALA A 82 -7.27 -36.00 23.39
C ALA A 82 -8.31 -36.47 24.41
N PRO A 83 -8.94 -35.54 25.14
CA PRO A 83 -10.36 -35.35 24.86
C PRO A 83 -10.73 -33.87 24.65
N ALA A 84 -11.86 -33.64 24.00
CA ALA A 84 -12.47 -32.31 23.92
C ALA A 84 -13.24 -31.99 25.21
N ALA A 85 -13.26 -30.71 25.57
CA ALA A 85 -14.22 -30.14 26.52
C ALA A 85 -14.92 -28.97 25.83
N ALA A 86 -16.26 -28.98 25.87
CA ALA A 86 -17.13 -27.95 25.31
C ALA A 86 -17.48 -26.89 26.40
N PRO A 87 -18.28 -25.85 26.12
CA PRO A 87 -18.22 -24.59 26.89
C PRO A 87 -18.89 -24.66 28.26
N VAL A 88 -18.47 -23.72 29.12
CA VAL A 88 -19.14 -23.37 30.39
C VAL A 88 -19.54 -21.89 30.29
N PRO A 89 -20.78 -21.49 30.65
CA PRO A 89 -21.22 -20.10 30.58
C PRO A 89 -20.55 -19.24 31.67
N GLY A 90 -20.35 -17.96 31.38
CA GLY A 90 -19.75 -17.00 32.32
C GLY A 90 -20.77 -16.29 33.22
N PRO A 91 -20.30 -15.48 34.18
CA PRO A 91 -21.09 -14.48 34.88
C PRO A 91 -20.94 -13.08 34.23
N ASP A 92 -22.06 -12.38 34.06
CA ASP A 92 -22.12 -10.93 33.86
C ASP A 92 -21.74 -10.16 35.15
N PRO A 93 -21.58 -8.82 35.11
CA PRO A 93 -20.72 -8.09 34.19
C PRO A 93 -19.81 -7.14 35.00
N ALA A 94 -18.49 -7.34 34.97
CA ALA A 94 -17.57 -6.42 35.64
C ALA A 94 -17.61 -5.03 34.95
N GLU A 95 -17.79 -3.97 35.74
CA GLU A 95 -17.94 -2.61 35.22
C GLU A 95 -16.70 -2.18 34.40
N PRO A 96 -16.88 -1.48 33.26
CA PRO A 96 -15.78 -1.06 32.42
C PRO A 96 -15.00 0.10 33.05
N GLY A 97 -14.05 -0.23 33.92
CA GLY A 97 -12.89 0.62 34.14
C GLY A 97 -12.20 0.94 32.80
N PRO A 98 -11.57 2.12 32.63
CA PRO A 98 -11.18 2.64 31.32
C PRO A 98 -10.23 1.69 30.59
N GLU A 99 -10.79 0.93 29.65
CA GLU A 99 -10.14 -0.23 29.04
C GLU A 99 -8.99 0.24 28.15
N ALA A 100 -7.75 -0.03 28.59
CA ALA A 100 -6.55 0.39 27.89
C ALA A 100 -6.53 -0.22 26.48
N GLU A 101 -6.66 0.64 25.46
CA GLU A 101 -7.03 0.18 24.12
C GLU A 101 -6.14 -0.95 23.59
N PRO A 102 -6.71 -2.06 23.07
CA PRO A 102 -5.90 -3.19 22.64
C PRO A 102 -4.92 -2.77 21.53
N PRO A 103 -3.65 -3.20 21.59
CA PRO A 103 -2.59 -2.63 20.76
C PRO A 103 -2.92 -2.59 19.26
N GLY A 104 -2.75 -1.41 18.68
CA GLY A 104 -3.14 -1.11 17.30
C GLY A 104 -4.64 -0.85 17.09
N ALA A 105 -5.47 -0.70 18.12
CA ALA A 105 -6.86 -0.22 17.97
C ALA A 105 -6.90 1.16 17.29
N ALA A 106 -6.08 2.10 17.77
CA ALA A 106 -5.86 3.40 17.14
C ALA A 106 -5.45 3.29 15.66
N ALA A 107 -4.46 2.45 15.34
CA ALA A 107 -4.01 2.22 13.95
C ALA A 107 -5.12 1.63 13.06
N ARG A 108 -6.01 0.80 13.61
CA ARG A 108 -7.18 0.27 12.90
C ARG A 108 -8.29 1.33 12.73
N ARG A 109 -8.47 2.25 13.68
CA ARG A 109 -9.40 3.39 13.54
C ARG A 109 -8.90 4.39 12.50
N GLU A 110 -7.64 4.81 12.58
CA GLU A 110 -7.03 5.73 11.60
C GLU A 110 -7.01 5.09 10.20
N GLY A 111 -6.76 3.77 10.12
CA GLY A 111 -6.89 3.00 8.90
C GLY A 111 -8.32 2.89 8.33
N ARG A 112 -9.36 3.08 9.14
CA ARG A 112 -10.76 3.21 8.69
C ARG A 112 -11.08 4.64 8.27
N ARG A 113 -10.78 5.62 9.12
CA ARG A 113 -10.96 7.06 8.86
C ARG A 113 -10.36 7.52 7.54
N LEU A 114 -9.17 7.02 7.21
CA LEU A 114 -8.50 7.31 5.94
C LEU A 114 -9.18 6.69 4.72
N ILE A 115 -9.88 5.56 4.90
CA ILE A 115 -10.66 4.91 3.83
C ILE A 115 -12.02 5.59 3.67
N GLU A 116 -12.67 5.95 4.78
CA GLU A 116 -13.90 6.74 4.82
C GLU A 116 -13.69 8.10 4.13
N ALA A 117 -12.63 8.84 4.48
CA ALA A 117 -12.28 10.10 3.81
C ALA A 117 -11.89 9.93 2.33
N ALA A 118 -11.36 8.76 1.91
CA ALA A 118 -11.08 8.47 0.51
C ALA A 118 -12.36 8.16 -0.30
N GLU A 119 -13.39 7.63 0.36
CA GLU A 119 -14.73 7.42 -0.20
C GLU A 119 -15.43 8.77 -0.39
N GLU A 120 -15.42 9.64 0.63
CA GLU A 120 -15.90 11.03 0.57
C GLU A 120 -15.25 11.81 -0.59
N ILE A 121 -13.92 11.77 -0.70
CA ILE A 121 -13.16 12.46 -1.76
C ILE A 121 -13.60 12.02 -3.17
N LEU A 122 -13.87 10.72 -3.39
CA LEU A 122 -14.32 10.21 -4.68
C LEU A 122 -15.80 10.56 -4.95
N GLY A 123 -16.64 10.61 -3.91
CA GLY A 123 -18.02 11.09 -3.98
C GLY A 123 -18.11 12.56 -4.35
N GLU A 124 -17.39 13.42 -3.61
CA GLU A 124 -17.26 14.86 -3.86
C GLU A 124 -16.73 15.17 -5.27
N ALA A 125 -15.77 14.38 -5.75
CA ALA A 125 -15.17 14.57 -7.07
C ALA A 125 -16.07 14.11 -8.22
N GLY A 126 -17.06 13.24 -7.97
CA GLY A 126 -17.96 12.67 -8.99
C GLY A 126 -17.25 11.89 -10.10
N ARG A 127 -15.96 11.55 -9.95
CA ARG A 127 -15.10 11.01 -11.00
C ARG A 127 -14.06 10.02 -10.45
N PRO A 128 -13.56 9.08 -11.27
CA PRO A 128 -12.37 8.31 -10.93
C PRO A 128 -11.15 9.22 -10.75
N MET A 129 -10.33 8.93 -9.74
CA MET A 129 -9.10 9.67 -9.42
C MET A 129 -7.90 8.72 -9.29
N HIS A 130 -6.70 9.23 -9.56
CA HIS A 130 -5.46 8.50 -9.32
C HIS A 130 -5.09 8.51 -7.83
N ALA A 131 -4.46 7.45 -7.32
CA ALA A 131 -4.09 7.34 -5.91
C ALA A 131 -3.25 8.52 -5.40
N ALA A 132 -2.44 9.16 -6.24
CA ALA A 132 -1.71 10.38 -5.87
C ALA A 132 -2.64 11.59 -5.65
N GLU A 133 -3.68 11.77 -6.48
CA GLU A 133 -4.66 12.85 -6.35
C GLU A 133 -5.58 12.64 -5.14
N ILE A 134 -5.92 11.37 -4.84
CA ILE A 134 -6.64 11.00 -3.61
C ILE A 134 -5.75 11.29 -2.40
N TRP A 135 -4.47 10.91 -2.45
CA TRP A 135 -3.51 11.16 -1.37
C TRP A 135 -3.30 12.66 -1.10
N GLU A 136 -3.16 13.48 -2.13
CA GLU A 136 -3.02 14.94 -2.02
C GLU A 136 -4.18 15.56 -1.24
N ARG A 137 -5.43 15.15 -1.55
CA ARG A 137 -6.62 15.62 -0.82
C ARG A 137 -6.73 15.05 0.60
N LEU A 138 -6.28 13.81 0.85
CA LEU A 138 -6.20 13.24 2.21
C LEU A 138 -5.16 14.00 3.07
N ALA A 139 -4.00 14.32 2.50
CA ALA A 139 -2.96 15.09 3.16
C ALA A 139 -3.39 16.55 3.44
N ALA A 140 -4.14 17.16 2.51
CA ALA A 140 -4.77 18.48 2.72
C ALA A 140 -5.83 18.46 3.85
N ARG A 141 -6.44 17.31 4.13
CA ARG A 141 -7.32 17.06 5.30
C ARG A 141 -6.54 16.69 6.59
N GLY A 142 -5.19 16.74 6.56
CA GLY A 142 -4.32 16.46 7.70
C GLY A 142 -4.14 14.97 8.04
N LEU A 143 -4.57 14.06 7.16
CA LEU A 143 -4.41 12.61 7.38
C LEU A 143 -3.00 12.16 7.01
N THR A 144 -2.48 11.17 7.74
CA THR A 144 -1.10 10.67 7.57
C THR A 144 -1.07 9.17 7.27
N LEU A 145 -0.02 8.70 6.58
CA LEU A 145 0.24 7.28 6.35
C LEU A 145 1.65 6.93 6.83
N PRO A 146 1.81 5.89 7.67
CA PRO A 146 3.13 5.44 8.10
C PRO A 146 3.84 4.70 6.95
N GLY A 147 5.05 5.15 6.62
CA GLY A 147 5.89 4.57 5.56
C GLY A 147 6.73 5.64 4.85
N HIS A 148 7.62 5.21 3.97
CA HIS A 148 8.40 6.12 3.10
C HIS A 148 7.58 6.60 1.89
N ASP A 149 6.66 5.78 1.39
CA ASP A 149 5.77 6.11 0.27
C ASP A 149 4.29 5.98 0.71
N PRO A 150 3.61 7.11 0.99
CA PRO A 150 2.20 7.09 1.36
C PRO A 150 1.29 6.80 0.16
N VAL A 151 1.71 7.09 -1.08
CA VAL A 151 0.90 6.86 -2.29
C VAL A 151 0.85 5.37 -2.61
N ALA A 152 1.99 4.66 -2.56
CA ALA A 152 2.02 3.21 -2.69
C ALA A 152 1.30 2.50 -1.52
N ALA A 153 1.40 3.04 -0.30
CA ALA A 153 0.66 2.53 0.86
C ALA A 153 -0.86 2.69 0.69
N LEU A 154 -1.34 3.85 0.22
CA LEU A 154 -2.74 4.10 -0.10
C LEU A 154 -3.23 3.18 -1.24
N ASN A 155 -2.49 3.14 -2.36
CA ASN A 155 -2.78 2.31 -3.52
C ASN A 155 -2.94 0.82 -3.12
N THR A 156 -2.05 0.32 -2.26
CA THR A 156 -2.12 -1.05 -1.73
C THR A 156 -3.38 -1.32 -0.90
N ARG A 157 -3.85 -0.33 -0.12
CA ARG A 157 -5.09 -0.44 0.68
C ARG A 157 -6.33 -0.39 -0.22
N LEU A 158 -6.41 0.57 -1.14
CA LEU A 158 -7.52 0.72 -2.08
C LEU A 158 -7.63 -0.50 -3.00
N TRP A 159 -6.52 -1.01 -3.53
CA TRP A 159 -6.50 -2.25 -4.32
C TRP A 159 -7.06 -3.46 -3.56
N LYS A 160 -6.64 -3.66 -2.31
CA LYS A 160 -7.15 -4.75 -1.47
C LYS A 160 -8.66 -4.62 -1.21
N ARG A 161 -9.15 -3.40 -0.99
CA ARG A 161 -10.59 -3.14 -0.75
C ARG A 161 -11.43 -3.34 -2.03
N ALA A 162 -10.92 -2.91 -3.18
CA ALA A 162 -11.57 -3.10 -4.48
C ALA A 162 -11.58 -4.58 -4.93
N ARG A 163 -10.49 -5.32 -4.71
CA ARG A 163 -10.44 -6.78 -4.96
C ARG A 163 -11.43 -7.56 -4.08
N GLY A 164 -11.78 -7.03 -2.91
CA GLY A 164 -12.73 -7.63 -1.98
C GLY A 164 -14.21 -7.30 -2.24
N GLY A 165 -14.56 -6.68 -3.38
CA GLY A 165 -15.95 -6.34 -3.71
C GLY A 165 -16.57 -5.26 -2.81
N GLY A 166 -15.74 -4.35 -2.27
CA GLY A 166 -16.22 -3.20 -1.49
C GLY A 166 -16.57 -1.98 -2.35
N VAL A 167 -16.86 -0.88 -1.65
CA VAL A 167 -17.24 0.46 -2.19
C VAL A 167 -16.27 1.09 -3.22
N PHE A 168 -15.07 0.53 -3.43
CA PHE A 168 -14.10 1.03 -4.41
C PHE A 168 -14.02 0.10 -5.62
N ARG A 169 -13.97 0.68 -6.82
CA ARG A 169 -13.69 -0.01 -8.07
C ARG A 169 -12.36 0.50 -8.63
N ARG A 170 -11.41 -0.40 -8.90
CA ARG A 170 -10.20 -0.06 -9.68
C ARG A 170 -10.56 0.01 -11.16
N LEU A 171 -10.19 1.09 -11.82
CA LEU A 171 -10.57 1.40 -13.21
C LEU A 171 -9.36 1.59 -14.14
N GLY A 172 -8.15 1.69 -13.59
CA GLY A 172 -6.90 1.76 -14.34
C GLY A 172 -5.71 1.41 -13.44
N ASP A 173 -4.49 1.76 -13.85
CA ASP A 173 -3.36 1.65 -12.93
C ASP A 173 -3.42 2.76 -11.87
N ALA A 174 -3.41 2.36 -10.60
CA ALA A 174 -3.68 3.19 -9.42
C ALA A 174 -4.89 4.17 -9.51
N VAL A 175 -5.79 4.02 -10.49
CA VAL A 175 -7.02 4.81 -10.63
C VAL A 175 -8.21 4.08 -10.00
N TYR A 176 -8.90 4.78 -9.11
CA TYR A 176 -10.03 4.29 -8.33
C TYR A 176 -11.25 5.20 -8.51
N GLY A 177 -12.44 4.61 -8.52
CA GLY A 177 -13.72 5.30 -8.37
C GLY A 177 -14.60 4.53 -7.37
N LEU A 178 -15.80 5.05 -7.11
CA LEU A 178 -16.78 4.31 -6.32
C LEU A 178 -17.36 3.14 -7.13
N ALA A 179 -17.78 2.09 -6.42
CA ALA A 179 -18.64 1.04 -6.97
C ALA A 179 -20.09 1.50 -6.90
N SER A 180 -20.70 1.76 -8.06
CA SER A 180 -22.12 2.11 -8.23
C SER A 180 -23.05 0.91 -8.03
#